data_AF-A0A9P1ET45-F1
#
_entry.id   AF-A0A9P1ET45-F1
#
_cell.length_a   1.000
_cell.length_b   1.000
_cell.length_c   1.000
_cell.angle_alpha   90.00
_cell.angle_beta   90.00
_cell.angle_gamma   90.00
#
_symmetry.space_group_name_H-M   'P 1'
#
loop_
_entity.id
_entity.type
_entity.pdbx_description
1 polymer ?
#
loop_
_entity_poly.entity_id
_entity_poly.type
_entity_poly.pdbx_seq_one_letter_code
_entity_poly.pdbx_strand_id
1 'polypeptide(L)'
;MKDPDRLNRILQDQPYIEGFENPSAADFTAKSAISLSDLRGREHLERWFHHLDTFEMSAETAVLSTENLPQQILDFLGTADEFNSIQLAQKWSIDHQKLIGGIKSILTNDGVLATKDVSEKRFELTGEGIQMADEGSHEFRVYEFIGDDGVAQADVMKQPFGKIGVAKAMAAKWVQMDKSTGKVKRQAGEVVDTANDPHISKPDNPIGLKP
;
A
#
# COMPACT_ATOMS: atom_id res chain seq x y z
N MET A 1 -20.89 0.30 21.41
CA MET A 1 -21.91 0.91 22.28
C MET A 1 -21.97 0.05 23.55
N LYS A 2 -21.62 0.57 24.74
CA LYS A 2 -21.31 -0.24 25.96
C LYS A 2 -22.44 -0.27 27.01
N ASP A 3 -23.71 -0.19 26.59
CA ASP A 3 -24.84 -0.14 27.53
C ASP A 3 -25.86 -1.23 27.19
N PRO A 4 -25.80 -2.39 27.87
CA PRO A 4 -26.72 -3.50 27.66
C PRO A 4 -28.20 -3.16 27.97
N ASP A 5 -28.47 -2.24 28.91
CA ASP A 5 -29.84 -1.84 29.27
C ASP A 5 -30.46 -0.97 28.17
N ARG A 6 -29.64 -0.10 27.57
CA ARG A 6 -30.04 0.67 26.40
C ARG A 6 -30.30 -0.23 25.20
N LEU A 7 -29.46 -1.24 24.96
CA LEU A 7 -29.66 -2.20 23.87
C LEU A 7 -30.95 -3.01 24.06
N ASN A 8 -31.19 -3.51 25.28
CA ASN A 8 -32.43 -4.23 25.61
C ASN A 8 -33.67 -3.38 25.33
N ARG A 9 -33.63 -2.07 25.63
CA ARG A 9 -34.73 -1.14 25.33
C ARG A 9 -34.93 -0.89 23.84
N ILE A 10 -33.86 -0.80 23.05
CA ILE A 10 -33.94 -0.63 21.59
C ILE A 10 -34.55 -1.88 20.94
N LEU A 11 -34.16 -3.06 21.44
CA LEU A 11 -34.66 -4.34 20.95
C LEU A 11 -36.10 -4.64 21.40
N GLN A 12 -36.62 -3.92 22.39
CA GLN A 12 -38.01 -4.04 22.84
C GLN A 12 -39.02 -3.69 21.74
N ASP A 13 -38.69 -2.73 20.88
CA ASP A 13 -39.57 -2.26 19.79
C ASP A 13 -39.49 -3.15 18.53
N GLN A 14 -38.74 -4.26 18.57
CA GLN A 14 -38.54 -5.18 17.45
C GLN A 14 -39.21 -6.54 17.76
N PRO A 15 -40.51 -6.70 17.44
CA PRO A 15 -41.31 -7.81 17.97
C PRO A 15 -41.05 -9.17 17.32
N TYR A 16 -40.48 -9.25 16.10
CA TYR A 16 -40.29 -10.51 15.37
C TYR A 16 -38.99 -10.57 14.56
N ILE A 17 -38.48 -11.79 14.43
CA ILE A 17 -37.25 -12.19 13.71
C ILE A 17 -37.33 -11.98 12.19
N GLU A 18 -38.52 -11.85 11.59
CA GLU A 18 -38.70 -11.62 10.14
C GLU A 18 -38.03 -10.32 9.63
N GLY A 19 -37.86 -9.30 10.49
CA GLY A 19 -37.09 -8.09 10.15
C GLY A 19 -35.57 -8.25 10.31
N PHE A 20 -35.14 -9.35 10.92
CA PHE A 20 -33.76 -9.70 11.26
C PHE A 20 -33.31 -10.95 10.47
N GLU A 21 -33.84 -11.15 9.27
CA GLU A 21 -33.44 -12.24 8.39
C GLU A 21 -31.96 -12.13 7.98
N ASN A 22 -31.42 -10.90 7.94
CA ASN A 22 -30.03 -10.62 7.60
C ASN A 22 -29.35 -9.75 8.67
N PRO A 23 -28.68 -10.35 9.67
CA PRO A 23 -27.84 -9.62 10.62
C PRO A 23 -26.72 -8.85 9.91
N SER A 24 -26.47 -7.61 10.33
CA SER A 24 -25.40 -6.77 9.81
C SER A 24 -24.08 -6.98 10.55
N ALA A 25 -22.96 -6.49 9.98
CA ALA A 25 -21.67 -6.49 10.67
C ALA A 25 -21.70 -5.72 12.02
N ALA A 26 -22.59 -4.74 12.15
CA ALA A 26 -22.78 -4.00 13.39
C ALA A 26 -23.41 -4.87 14.48
N ASP A 27 -24.26 -5.84 14.11
CA ASP A 27 -24.91 -6.76 15.05
C ASP A 27 -23.89 -7.71 15.69
N PHE A 28 -23.02 -8.31 14.87
CA PHE A 28 -21.93 -9.16 15.37
C PHE A 28 -20.90 -8.39 16.19
N THR A 29 -20.60 -7.14 15.82
CA THR A 29 -19.71 -6.25 16.60
C THR A 29 -20.34 -5.85 17.93
N ALA A 30 -21.65 -5.64 17.97
CA ALA A 30 -22.36 -5.39 19.22
C ALA A 30 -22.37 -6.67 20.09
N LYS A 31 -22.53 -7.85 19.49
CA LYS A 31 -22.57 -9.14 20.20
C LYS A 31 -21.25 -9.45 20.89
N SER A 32 -20.11 -9.22 20.22
CA SER A 32 -18.78 -9.46 20.80
C SER A 32 -18.45 -8.55 21.99
N ALA A 33 -19.17 -7.43 22.14
CA ALA A 33 -19.03 -6.52 23.27
C ALA A 33 -19.92 -6.86 24.47
N ILE A 34 -20.78 -7.90 24.38
CA ILE A 34 -21.72 -8.33 25.43
C ILE A 34 -21.22 -9.64 26.05
N SER A 35 -21.16 -9.70 27.38
CA SER A 35 -20.79 -10.93 28.10
C SER A 35 -22.04 -11.74 28.47
N LEU A 36 -21.88 -13.06 28.66
CA LEU A 36 -22.98 -13.93 29.13
C LEU A 36 -23.62 -13.47 30.44
N SER A 37 -22.86 -12.80 31.32
CA SER A 37 -23.35 -12.20 32.56
C SER A 37 -24.32 -11.03 32.33
N ASP A 38 -24.23 -10.37 31.18
CA ASP A 38 -25.05 -9.20 30.82
C ASP A 38 -26.43 -9.59 30.27
N LEU A 39 -26.68 -10.87 29.98
CA LEU A 39 -27.95 -11.32 29.42
C LEU A 39 -29.04 -11.47 30.50
N ARG A 40 -28.64 -11.77 31.73
CA ARG A 40 -29.57 -12.13 32.82
C ARG A 40 -30.53 -10.97 33.12
N GLY A 41 -31.83 -11.23 32.95
CA GLY A 41 -32.91 -10.25 33.23
C GLY A 41 -33.16 -9.25 32.09
N ARG A 42 -32.57 -9.46 30.91
CA ARG A 42 -32.74 -8.63 29.72
C ARG A 42 -33.27 -9.47 28.56
N GLU A 43 -34.56 -9.76 28.61
CA GLU A 43 -35.22 -10.74 27.71
C GLU A 43 -35.03 -10.42 26.23
N HIS A 44 -35.09 -9.14 25.81
CA HIS A 44 -34.93 -8.76 24.40
C HIS A 44 -33.48 -8.89 23.94
N LEU A 45 -32.53 -8.53 24.80
CA LEU A 45 -31.10 -8.69 24.54
C LEU A 45 -30.70 -10.16 24.46
N GLU A 46 -31.20 -10.99 25.38
CA GLU A 46 -30.97 -12.44 25.41
C GLU A 46 -31.51 -13.11 24.14
N ARG A 47 -32.73 -12.73 23.71
CA ARG A 47 -33.32 -13.23 22.46
C ARG A 47 -32.49 -12.84 21.24
N TRP A 48 -32.06 -11.58 21.12
CA TRP A 48 -31.19 -11.14 20.03
C TRP A 48 -29.83 -11.84 20.05
N PHE A 49 -29.21 -12.00 21.22
CA PHE A 49 -27.92 -12.67 21.38
C PHE A 49 -27.97 -14.12 20.89
N HIS A 50 -29.01 -14.87 21.28
CA HIS A 50 -29.22 -16.24 20.84
C HIS A 50 -29.71 -16.34 19.39
N HIS A 51 -30.49 -15.38 18.91
CA HIS A 51 -30.85 -15.31 17.48
C HIS A 51 -29.59 -15.18 16.61
N LEU A 52 -28.62 -14.37 17.03
CA LEU A 52 -27.30 -14.31 16.39
C LEU A 52 -26.44 -15.58 16.58
N ASP A 53 -26.75 -16.47 17.52
CA ASP A 53 -26.16 -17.82 17.59
C ASP A 53 -26.82 -18.78 16.59
N THR A 54 -28.12 -18.61 16.28
CA THR A 54 -28.84 -19.46 15.33
C THR A 54 -28.46 -19.20 13.87
N PHE A 55 -27.89 -18.04 13.56
CA PHE A 55 -27.16 -17.86 12.31
C PHE A 55 -25.80 -18.55 12.44
N GLU A 56 -25.80 -19.84 12.09
CA GLU A 56 -24.63 -20.72 12.12
C GLU A 56 -23.44 -20.07 11.39
N MET A 57 -22.28 -20.09 12.06
CA MET A 57 -20.99 -20.55 11.49
C MET A 57 -20.77 -20.33 9.99
N SER A 58 -20.98 -19.12 9.49
CA SER A 58 -20.29 -18.60 8.29
C SER A 58 -19.41 -17.39 8.61
N ALA A 59 -19.21 -17.14 9.91
CA ALA A 59 -18.27 -16.15 10.45
C ALA A 59 -16.92 -16.77 10.86
N GLU A 60 -16.62 -18.02 10.48
CA GLU A 60 -15.24 -18.56 10.54
C GLU A 60 -14.30 -17.85 9.54
N THR A 61 -14.80 -16.91 8.73
CA THR A 61 -13.98 -16.15 7.76
C THR A 61 -13.89 -14.65 8.05
N ALA A 62 -14.59 -14.11 9.06
CA ALA A 62 -14.67 -12.64 9.23
C ALA A 62 -14.01 -12.09 10.49
N VAL A 63 -13.64 -12.93 11.46
CA VAL A 63 -12.73 -12.54 12.54
C VAL A 63 -11.38 -13.19 12.26
N LEU A 64 -10.66 -12.57 11.32
CA LEU A 64 -9.21 -12.52 11.35
C LEU A 64 -8.81 -12.03 12.74
N SER A 65 -8.69 -12.96 13.68
CA SER A 65 -7.93 -12.76 14.89
C SER A 65 -6.49 -12.63 14.42
N THR A 66 -6.03 -11.40 14.30
CA THR A 66 -4.60 -11.02 14.33
C THR A 66 -3.82 -11.63 15.51
N GLU A 67 -4.46 -12.45 16.36
CA GLU A 67 -3.88 -13.15 17.50
C GLU A 67 -3.31 -14.54 17.17
N ASN A 68 -3.65 -15.19 16.03
CA ASN A 68 -3.06 -16.51 15.69
C ASN A 68 -2.58 -16.62 14.24
N LEU A 69 -1.66 -15.73 13.88
CA LEU A 69 -0.95 -15.77 12.60
C LEU A 69 -0.27 -17.12 12.29
N PRO A 70 0.31 -17.86 13.27
CA PRO A 70 0.84 -19.20 13.03
C PRO A 70 -0.21 -20.17 12.49
N GLN A 71 -1.40 -20.23 13.09
CA GLN A 71 -2.46 -21.13 12.61
C GLN A 71 -2.92 -20.75 11.20
N GLN A 72 -3.09 -19.47 10.93
CA GLN A 72 -3.48 -18.98 9.60
C GLN A 72 -2.48 -19.38 8.49
N ILE A 73 -1.18 -19.38 8.79
CA ILE A 73 -0.14 -19.84 7.86
C ILE A 73 -0.27 -21.34 7.59
N LEU A 74 -0.52 -22.14 8.64
CA LEU A 74 -0.69 -23.59 8.51
C LEU A 74 -1.96 -23.95 7.74
N ASP A 75 -3.07 -23.24 8.00
CA ASP A 75 -4.32 -23.45 7.27
C ASP A 75 -4.14 -23.12 5.78
N PHE A 76 -3.38 -22.07 5.47
CA PHE A 76 -3.04 -21.74 4.08
C PHE A 76 -2.21 -22.85 3.41
N LEU A 77 -1.23 -23.41 4.11
CA LEU A 77 -0.45 -24.56 3.64
C LEU A 77 -1.28 -25.85 3.53
N GLY A 78 -2.39 -25.96 4.25
CA GLY A 78 -3.36 -27.03 4.04
C GLY A 78 -4.00 -27.01 2.66
N THR A 79 -3.95 -25.86 1.96
CA THR A 79 -4.51 -25.66 0.62
C THR A 79 -3.46 -25.45 -0.47
N ALA A 80 -2.19 -25.26 -0.11
CA ALA A 80 -1.09 -24.95 -1.02
C ALA A 80 0.22 -25.60 -0.56
N ASP A 81 0.97 -26.21 -1.48
CA ASP A 81 2.21 -26.94 -1.13
C ASP A 81 3.34 -26.02 -0.64
N GLU A 82 3.42 -24.79 -1.17
CA GLU A 82 4.44 -23.80 -0.80
C GLU A 82 3.96 -22.36 -1.01
N PHE A 83 4.66 -21.38 -0.43
CA PHE A 83 4.40 -19.96 -0.67
C PHE A 83 5.64 -19.08 -0.55
N ASN A 84 5.61 -17.94 -1.23
CA ASN A 84 6.59 -16.86 -1.07
C ASN A 84 6.10 -15.89 0.02
N SER A 85 6.91 -15.66 1.06
CA SER A 85 6.52 -14.83 2.21
C SER A 85 6.27 -13.37 1.84
N ILE A 86 6.97 -12.81 0.85
CA ILE A 86 6.75 -11.43 0.39
C ILE A 86 5.39 -11.32 -0.30
N GLN A 87 5.09 -12.25 -1.20
CA GLN A 87 3.81 -12.28 -1.94
C GLN A 87 2.63 -12.53 -1.00
N LEU A 88 2.78 -13.44 -0.02
CA LEU A 88 1.72 -13.75 0.93
C LEU A 88 1.43 -12.56 1.87
N ALA A 89 2.48 -11.87 2.33
CA ALA A 89 2.31 -10.66 3.14
C ALA A 89 1.53 -9.57 2.38
N GLN A 90 1.82 -9.38 1.09
CA GLN A 90 1.07 -8.47 0.22
C GLN A 90 -0.38 -8.92 0.04
N LYS A 91 -0.61 -10.21 -0.28
CA LYS A 91 -1.96 -10.78 -0.47
C LYS A 91 -2.83 -10.59 0.78
N TRP A 92 -2.25 -10.75 1.96
CA TRP A 92 -2.95 -10.61 3.23
C TRP A 92 -2.93 -9.18 3.78
N SER A 93 -2.29 -8.24 3.08
CA SER A 93 -2.11 -6.85 3.53
C SER A 93 -1.55 -6.76 4.96
N ILE A 94 -0.61 -7.65 5.30
CA ILE A 94 0.08 -7.66 6.58
C ILE A 94 1.53 -7.21 6.41
N ASP A 95 2.07 -6.61 7.46
CA ASP A 95 3.50 -6.30 7.51
C ASP A 95 4.34 -7.57 7.36
N HIS A 96 5.33 -7.54 6.48
CA HIS A 96 6.16 -8.71 6.19
C HIS A 96 6.91 -9.20 7.43
N GLN A 97 7.38 -8.32 8.31
CA GLN A 97 8.06 -8.73 9.55
C GLN A 97 7.11 -9.45 10.51
N LYS A 98 5.82 -9.07 10.56
CA LYS A 98 4.82 -9.83 11.32
C LYS A 98 4.66 -11.24 10.77
N LEU A 99 4.55 -11.41 9.45
CA LEU A 99 4.48 -12.73 8.82
C LEU A 99 5.72 -13.56 9.12
N ILE A 100 6.92 -12.98 9.01
CA ILE A 100 8.17 -13.65 9.37
C ILE A 100 8.17 -14.07 10.85
N GLY A 101 7.63 -13.25 11.75
CA GLY A 101 7.43 -13.61 13.16
C GLY A 101 6.55 -14.85 13.34
N GLY A 102 5.43 -14.92 12.62
CA GLY A 102 4.55 -16.09 12.60
C GLY A 102 5.26 -17.35 12.08
N ILE A 103 5.97 -17.24 10.96
CA ILE A 103 6.75 -18.35 10.38
C ILE A 103 7.80 -18.86 11.38
N LYS A 104 8.54 -17.97 12.05
CA LYS A 104 9.53 -18.34 13.07
C LYS A 104 8.90 -19.02 14.28
N SER A 105 7.71 -18.60 14.69
CA SER A 105 6.97 -19.25 15.76
C SER A 105 6.60 -20.71 15.40
N ILE A 106 6.27 -20.98 14.14
CA ILE A 106 6.00 -22.34 13.65
C ILE A 106 7.30 -23.15 13.60
N LEU A 107 8.37 -22.58 13.05
CA LEU A 107 9.69 -23.22 12.94
C LEU A 107 10.32 -23.61 14.29
N THR A 108 9.85 -23.05 15.40
CA THR A 108 10.23 -23.50 16.75
C THR A 108 9.79 -24.95 17.03
N ASN A 109 8.77 -25.43 16.31
CA ASN A 109 8.32 -26.81 16.35
C ASN A 109 8.94 -27.58 15.17
N ASP A 110 9.93 -28.41 15.46
CA ASP A 110 10.65 -29.18 14.44
C ASP A 110 9.70 -30.06 13.62
N GLY A 111 9.88 -30.06 12.29
CA GLY A 111 9.14 -30.92 11.37
C GLY A 111 7.77 -30.41 10.94
N VAL A 112 7.32 -29.25 11.42
CA VAL A 112 6.04 -28.65 11.00
C VAL A 112 6.15 -27.85 9.71
N LEU A 113 7.27 -27.16 9.51
CA LEU A 113 7.49 -26.30 8.35
C LEU A 113 8.95 -26.38 7.90
N ALA A 114 9.17 -26.30 6.58
CA ALA A 114 10.49 -26.10 5.99
C ALA A 114 10.53 -24.74 5.27
N THR A 115 11.64 -24.02 5.40
CA THR A 115 11.84 -22.73 4.72
C THR A 115 13.13 -22.71 3.93
N LYS A 116 13.11 -21.98 2.81
CA LYS A 116 14.30 -21.68 2.00
C LYS A 116 14.41 -20.18 1.84
N ASP A 117 15.57 -19.63 2.16
CA ASP A 117 15.84 -18.21 1.94
C ASP A 117 16.01 -17.93 0.45
N VAL A 118 15.27 -16.94 -0.04
CA VAL A 118 15.32 -16.46 -1.42
C VAL A 118 15.56 -14.95 -1.39
N SER A 119 16.54 -14.49 -2.17
CA SER A 119 16.81 -13.07 -2.37
C SER A 119 16.37 -12.66 -3.76
N GLU A 120 15.45 -11.69 -3.84
CA GLU A 120 15.07 -11.04 -5.09
C GLU A 120 15.82 -9.71 -5.21
N LYS A 121 16.39 -9.44 -6.38
CA LYS A 121 16.97 -8.14 -6.73
C LYS A 121 16.07 -7.46 -7.75
N ARG A 122 15.65 -6.24 -7.45
CA ARG A 122 14.88 -5.39 -8.37
C ARG A 122 15.65 -4.10 -8.56
N PHE A 123 15.62 -3.58 -9.79
CA PHE A 123 16.12 -2.24 -10.09
C PHE A 123 14.95 -1.28 -9.93
N GLU A 124 15.12 -0.30 -9.06
CA GLU A 124 14.15 0.76 -8.85
C GLU A 124 14.81 2.10 -9.15
N LEU A 125 14.02 3.05 -9.62
CA LEU A 125 14.48 4.42 -9.80
C LEU A 125 14.84 5.02 -8.44
N THR A 126 15.98 5.70 -8.37
CA THR A 126 16.31 6.55 -7.22
C THR A 126 15.33 7.73 -7.19
N GLY A 127 15.23 8.44 -6.06
CA GLY A 127 14.40 9.66 -5.98
C GLY A 127 14.76 10.69 -7.06
N GLU A 128 16.05 10.83 -7.38
CA GLU A 128 16.53 11.65 -8.51
C GLU A 128 16.06 11.08 -9.86
N GLY A 129 16.13 9.75 -10.05
CA GLY A 129 15.67 9.09 -11.27
C GLY A 129 14.16 9.23 -11.51
N ILE A 130 13.34 9.21 -10.45
CA ILE A 130 11.90 9.49 -10.54
C ILE A 130 11.69 10.94 -11.02
N GLN A 131 12.39 11.91 -10.41
CA GLN A 131 12.30 13.31 -10.83
C GLN A 131 12.74 13.51 -12.28
N MET A 132 13.79 12.82 -12.74
CA MET A 132 14.21 12.89 -14.14
C MET A 132 13.18 12.27 -15.09
N ALA A 133 12.51 11.19 -14.68
CA ALA A 133 11.48 10.56 -15.49
C ALA A 133 10.19 11.40 -15.60
N ASP A 134 9.89 12.22 -14.59
CA ASP A 134 8.68 13.07 -14.58
C ASP A 134 8.94 14.49 -15.11
N GLU A 135 10.09 15.08 -14.80
CA GLU A 135 10.43 16.48 -15.10
C GLU A 135 11.50 16.63 -16.20
N GLY A 136 12.02 15.51 -16.71
CA GLY A 136 13.15 15.48 -17.64
C GLY A 136 14.51 15.62 -16.94
N SER A 137 15.57 15.33 -17.68
CA SER A 137 16.96 15.43 -17.22
C SER A 137 17.34 16.85 -16.82
N HIS A 138 18.39 16.97 -16.00
CA HIS A 138 18.91 18.26 -15.56
C HIS A 138 19.27 19.18 -16.75
N GLU A 139 19.83 18.63 -17.82
CA GLU A 139 20.14 19.35 -19.06
C GLU A 139 18.89 19.79 -19.84
N PHE A 140 17.85 18.96 -19.88
CA PHE A 140 16.59 19.30 -20.53
C PHE A 140 15.89 20.44 -19.78
N ARG A 141 15.86 20.35 -18.46
CA ARG A 141 15.32 21.40 -17.59
C ARG A 141 16.07 22.73 -17.74
N VAL A 142 17.38 22.70 -17.94
CA VAL A 142 18.16 23.91 -18.28
C VAL A 142 17.74 24.46 -19.65
N TYR A 143 17.62 23.60 -20.66
CA TYR A 143 17.18 24.01 -21.99
C TYR A 143 15.78 24.63 -21.97
N GLU A 144 14.84 24.05 -21.24
CA GLU A 144 13.50 24.62 -21.03
C GLU A 144 13.56 25.96 -20.28
N PHE A 145 14.29 26.03 -19.17
CA PHE A 145 14.38 27.22 -18.34
C PHE A 145 14.99 28.44 -19.06
N ILE A 146 15.94 28.22 -19.97
CA ILE A 146 16.60 29.31 -20.72
C ILE A 146 15.63 30.02 -21.68
N GLY A 147 14.68 29.28 -22.27
CA GLY A 147 13.80 29.78 -23.32
C GLY A 147 14.56 30.26 -24.57
N ASP A 148 13.86 30.94 -25.49
CA ASP A 148 14.46 31.39 -26.75
C ASP A 148 15.27 32.69 -26.59
N ASP A 149 14.93 33.52 -25.60
CA ASP A 149 15.57 34.83 -25.35
C ASP A 149 16.90 34.74 -24.58
N GLY A 150 17.18 33.58 -23.99
CA GLY A 150 18.35 33.37 -23.15
C GLY A 150 18.24 33.98 -21.75
N VAL A 151 18.96 33.40 -20.80
CA VAL A 151 18.91 33.81 -19.39
C VAL A 151 20.32 33.99 -18.82
N ALA A 152 20.47 34.82 -17.78
CA ALA A 152 21.76 35.00 -17.13
C ALA A 152 22.23 33.69 -16.49
N GLN A 153 23.50 33.35 -16.65
CA GLN A 153 24.04 32.10 -16.08
C GLN A 153 23.81 32.00 -14.57
N ALA A 154 23.94 33.12 -13.85
CA ALA A 154 23.72 33.17 -12.41
C ALA A 154 22.31 32.72 -12.00
N ASP A 155 21.29 32.97 -12.83
CA ASP A 155 19.91 32.61 -12.52
C ASP A 155 19.62 31.13 -12.79
N VAL A 156 20.25 30.55 -13.81
CA VAL A 156 20.22 29.08 -13.99
C VAL A 156 20.95 28.40 -12.84
N MET A 157 22.10 28.92 -12.42
CA MET A 157 22.93 28.33 -11.36
C MET A 157 22.28 28.34 -9.98
N LYS A 158 21.25 29.17 -9.75
CA LYS A 158 20.42 29.15 -8.53
C LYS A 158 19.40 28.00 -8.52
N GLN A 159 19.10 27.41 -9.68
CA GLN A 159 18.16 26.30 -9.78
C GLN A 159 18.81 25.00 -9.24
N PRO A 160 18.02 24.09 -8.64
CA PRO A 160 18.53 22.80 -8.16
C PRO A 160 19.26 22.00 -9.24
N PHE A 161 18.79 22.12 -10.48
CA PHE A 161 19.35 21.46 -11.67
C PHE A 161 20.48 22.24 -12.34
N GLY A 162 20.73 23.49 -11.95
CA GLY A 162 21.54 24.43 -12.73
C GLY A 162 22.99 24.03 -12.90
N LYS A 163 23.67 23.66 -11.80
CA LYS A 163 25.11 23.38 -11.82
C LYS A 163 25.46 22.17 -12.71
N ILE A 164 24.70 21.08 -12.57
CA ILE A 164 24.91 19.84 -13.34
C ILE A 164 24.33 19.99 -14.74
N GLY A 165 23.11 20.54 -14.85
CA GLY A 165 22.38 20.69 -16.10
C GLY A 165 23.08 21.61 -17.09
N VAL A 166 23.67 22.74 -16.66
CA VAL A 166 24.38 23.65 -17.58
C VAL A 166 25.61 22.96 -18.17
N ALA A 167 26.39 22.24 -17.35
CA ALA A 167 27.56 21.51 -17.82
C ALA A 167 27.20 20.43 -18.84
N LYS A 168 26.16 19.64 -18.54
CA LYS A 168 25.67 18.58 -19.44
C LYS A 168 25.03 19.14 -20.72
N ALA A 169 24.21 20.18 -20.62
CA ALA A 169 23.56 20.81 -21.76
C ALA A 169 24.59 21.47 -22.72
N MET A 170 25.66 22.06 -22.20
CA MET A 170 26.76 22.57 -23.03
C MET A 170 27.53 21.44 -23.72
N ALA A 171 27.80 20.32 -23.02
CA ALA A 171 28.45 19.15 -23.60
C ALA A 171 27.60 18.51 -24.71
N ALA A 172 26.28 18.48 -24.52
CA ALA A 172 25.30 18.03 -25.51
C ALA A 172 25.05 19.06 -26.65
N LYS A 173 25.65 20.25 -26.59
CA LYS A 173 25.44 21.38 -27.53
C LYS A 173 23.97 21.83 -27.63
N TRP A 174 23.21 21.65 -26.55
CA TRP A 174 21.83 22.14 -26.44
C TRP A 174 21.81 23.63 -26.13
N VAL A 175 22.81 24.10 -25.38
CA VAL A 175 22.93 25.50 -24.94
C VAL A 175 24.36 25.99 -25.12
N GLN A 176 24.52 27.30 -25.31
CA GLN A 176 25.80 27.96 -25.48
C GLN A 176 25.86 29.24 -24.64
N MET A 177 27.04 29.56 -24.12
CA MET A 177 27.31 30.84 -23.49
C MET A 177 27.60 31.92 -24.53
N ASP A 178 26.80 32.97 -24.50
CA ASP A 178 27.03 34.20 -25.25
C ASP A 178 28.00 35.08 -24.45
N LYS A 179 29.27 35.10 -24.88
CA LYS A 179 30.35 35.86 -24.23
C LYS A 179 30.15 37.38 -24.32
N SER A 180 29.32 37.86 -25.24
CA SER A 180 29.05 39.29 -25.41
C SER A 180 28.03 39.81 -24.39
N THR A 181 27.06 38.96 -24.01
CA THR A 181 25.97 39.32 -23.10
C THR A 181 26.07 38.66 -21.73
N GLY A 182 26.95 37.66 -21.56
CA GLY A 182 27.06 36.86 -20.34
C GLY A 182 25.85 35.92 -20.11
N LYS A 183 24.98 35.77 -21.11
CA LYS A 183 23.79 34.92 -21.05
C LYS A 183 24.07 33.53 -21.59
N VAL A 184 23.34 32.55 -21.07
CA VAL A 184 23.23 31.22 -21.67
C VAL A 184 22.02 31.25 -22.61
N LYS A 185 22.20 30.78 -23.85
CA LYS A 185 21.17 30.74 -24.90
C LYS A 185 21.03 29.32 -25.44
N ARG A 186 19.87 28.98 -26.00
CA ARG A 186 19.68 27.74 -26.75
C ARG A 186 20.58 27.74 -27.99
N GLN A 187 21.22 26.61 -28.24
CA GLN A 187 22.04 26.36 -29.41
C GLN A 187 21.35 25.39 -30.38
N ALA A 188 20.68 24.37 -29.84
CA ALA A 188 19.77 23.52 -30.61
C ALA A 188 18.37 24.14 -30.64
N GLY A 189 17.64 23.98 -31.75
CA GLY A 189 16.24 24.41 -31.85
C GLY A 189 15.24 23.37 -31.31
N GLU A 190 15.64 22.10 -31.34
CA GLU A 190 14.88 20.98 -30.80
C GLU A 190 15.87 20.02 -30.12
N VAL A 191 15.48 19.49 -28.96
CA VAL A 191 16.29 18.55 -28.18
C VAL A 191 15.41 17.36 -27.80
N VAL A 192 16.00 16.17 -27.82
CA VAL A 192 15.34 14.93 -27.39
C VAL A 192 16.00 14.49 -26.09
N ASP A 193 15.22 14.47 -25.01
CA ASP A 193 15.68 13.98 -23.73
C ASP A 193 15.47 12.46 -23.63
N THR A 194 16.57 11.71 -23.69
CA THR A 194 16.55 10.25 -23.58
C THR A 194 16.46 9.76 -22.13
N ALA A 195 16.51 10.64 -21.13
CA ALA A 195 16.31 10.27 -19.73
C ALA A 195 14.84 9.92 -19.42
N ASN A 196 13.92 10.33 -20.28
CA ASN A 196 12.49 10.02 -20.21
C ASN A 196 12.12 8.79 -21.06
N ASP A 197 13.04 7.85 -21.25
CA ASP A 197 12.75 6.62 -22.00
C ASP A 197 11.71 5.77 -21.25
N PRO A 198 10.52 5.51 -21.83
CA PRO A 198 9.46 4.73 -21.19
C PRO A 198 9.82 3.26 -20.95
N HIS A 199 10.98 2.78 -21.43
CA HIS A 199 11.49 1.44 -21.11
C HIS A 199 12.15 1.34 -19.73
N ILE A 200 12.43 2.47 -19.07
CA ILE A 200 12.80 2.47 -17.67
C ILE A 200 11.48 2.39 -16.88
N SER A 201 11.12 1.17 -16.49
CA SER A 201 9.94 0.89 -15.70
C SER A 201 9.87 1.84 -14.50
N LYS A 202 8.92 2.78 -14.52
CA LYS A 202 8.39 3.39 -13.30
C LYS A 202 8.03 2.23 -12.36
N PRO A 203 8.25 2.34 -11.03
CA PRO A 203 7.84 1.28 -10.13
C PRO A 203 6.39 0.95 -10.44
N ASP A 204 6.16 -0.25 -10.98
CA ASP A 204 4.82 -0.76 -11.18
C ASP A 204 4.15 -0.65 -9.81
N ASN A 205 3.17 0.25 -9.70
CA ASN A 205 2.14 0.10 -8.68
C ASN A 205 1.73 -1.37 -8.73
N PRO A 206 1.86 -2.16 -7.65
CA PRO A 206 1.95 -3.61 -7.76
C PRO A 206 0.75 -4.19 -8.51
N ILE A 207 1.00 -4.40 -9.80
CA ILE A 207 0.63 -5.48 -10.68
C ILE A 207 -0.82 -5.94 -10.50
N GLY A 208 -1.67 -5.38 -11.35
CA GLY A 208 -2.46 -6.18 -12.29
C GLY A 208 -3.28 -7.31 -11.67
N LEU A 209 -4.39 -6.94 -11.04
CA LEU A 209 -5.58 -7.78 -11.04
C LEU A 209 -6.00 -8.00 -12.50
N LYS A 210 -5.67 -9.18 -13.05
CA LYS A 210 -6.42 -9.72 -14.18
C LYS A 210 -7.78 -10.22 -13.66
N PRO A 211 -8.87 -9.98 -14.40
CA PRO A 211 -10.22 -10.39 -14.00
C PRO A 211 -10.37 -11.90 -13.89
#